data_AF-A0A920FWT6-F1
#
_entry.id   AF-A0A920FWT6-F1
#
_cell.length_a   1.000
_cell.length_b   1.000
_cell.length_c   1.000
_cell.angle_alpha   90.00
_cell.angle_beta   90.00
_cell.angle_gamma   90.00
#
_symmetry.space_group_name_H-M   'P 1'
#
loop_
_entity.id
_entity.type
_entity.pdbx_description
1 polymer ?
#
loop_
_entity_poly.entity_id
_entity_poly.type
_entity_poly.pdbx_seq_one_letter_code
_entity_poly.pdbx_strand_id
1 'polypeptide(L)' 'MVLYLYHRHPKGFAVLRDEIACKPAVIAETKDYVAIASEFQAMAHLPDVNKANIYEPKPGVVYSWGS' A
#
# COMPACT_ATOMS: atom_id res chain seq x y z
N MET A 1 -6.86 -0.23 10.09
CA MET A 1 -5.83 -0.98 9.35
C MET A 1 -4.46 -0.59 9.90
N VAL A 2 -3.58 -1.57 10.11
CA VAL A 2 -2.19 -1.38 10.56
C VAL A 2 -1.34 -0.95 9.37
N LEU A 3 -0.30 -0.14 9.58
CA LEU A 3 0.69 0.19 8.53
C LEU A 3 1.46 -1.08 8.16
N TYR A 4 1.32 -1.54 6.93
CA TYR A 4 2.17 -2.63 6.40
C TYR A 4 3.13 -2.04 5.39
N LEU A 5 4.43 -2.28 5.61
CA LEU A 5 5.51 -1.86 4.73
C LEU A 5 6.18 -3.09 4.14
N TYR A 6 6.32 -3.11 2.83
CA TYR A 6 7.02 -4.13 2.08
C TYR A 6 8.15 -3.51 1.28
N HIS A 7 9.40 -3.86 1.61
CA HIS A 7 10.56 -3.53 0.78
C HIS A 7 10.68 -4.53 -0.36
N ARG A 8 10.93 -4.09 -1.60
CA ARG A 8 10.97 -4.98 -2.78
C ARG A 8 12.14 -5.97 -2.69
N HIS A 9 11.89 -7.13 -2.08
CA HIS A 9 12.80 -8.28 -1.94
C HIS A 9 12.22 -9.50 -2.68
N PRO A 10 12.87 -10.67 -2.75
CA PRO A 10 12.36 -11.80 -3.54
C PRO A 10 11.07 -12.47 -3.01
N LYS A 11 10.48 -11.99 -1.90
CA LYS A 11 9.26 -12.58 -1.31
C LYS A 11 8.05 -11.72 -1.67
N GLY A 12 7.10 -12.24 -2.44
CA GLY A 12 5.91 -11.48 -2.85
C GLY A 12 5.08 -10.88 -1.70
N PHE A 13 4.43 -9.76 -1.98
CA PHE A 13 3.45 -9.09 -1.13
C PHE A 13 2.17 -8.84 -1.93
N ALA A 14 1.01 -9.06 -1.32
CA ALA A 14 -0.27 -8.84 -1.96
C ALA A 14 -1.27 -8.16 -1.03
N VAL A 15 -2.15 -7.37 -1.62
CA VAL A 15 -3.23 -6.65 -0.95
C VAL A 15 -4.53 -6.95 -1.67
N LEU A 16 -5.58 -7.25 -0.90
CA LEU A 16 -6.96 -7.33 -1.36
C LEU A 16 -7.81 -6.47 -0.42
N ARG A 17 -8.59 -5.55 -1.02
CA ARG A 17 -9.62 -4.80 -0.30
C ARG A 17 -10.95 -5.53 -0.44
N ASP A 18 -11.71 -5.58 0.65
CA ASP A 18 -13.07 -6.12 0.62
C ASP A 18 -13.96 -5.36 -0.39
N GLU A 19 -14.98 -6.03 -0.93
CA GLU A 19 -15.86 -5.45 -1.97
C GLU A 19 -16.70 -4.26 -1.47
N ILE A 20 -16.93 -4.19 -0.16
CA ILE A 20 -17.72 -3.13 0.46
C ILE A 20 -16.88 -1.86 0.62
N ALA A 21 -15.56 -1.99 0.82
CA ALA A 21 -14.59 -0.91 0.87
C ALA A 21 -14.89 0.21 1.88
N CYS A 22 -15.76 -0.04 2.87
CA CYS A 22 -16.12 0.95 3.88
C CYS A 22 -14.97 1.31 4.83
N LYS A 23 -13.90 0.52 4.87
CA LYS A 23 -12.69 0.85 5.65
C LYS A 23 -11.72 1.66 4.76
N PRO A 24 -11.20 2.80 5.24
CA PRO A 24 -10.18 3.56 4.53
C PRO A 24 -8.93 2.71 4.26
N ALA A 25 -8.36 2.86 3.06
CA ALA A 25 -7.12 2.21 2.67
C ALA A 25 -6.38 3.04 1.62
N VAL A 26 -5.12 3.36 1.91
CA VAL A 26 -4.24 4.12 1.03
C VAL A 26 -2.97 3.31 0.81
N ILE A 27 -2.62 3.10 -0.46
CA ILE A 27 -1.35 2.54 -0.89
C ILE A 27 -0.41 3.69 -1.26
N ALA A 28 0.83 3.62 -0.79
CA ALA A 28 1.94 4.42 -1.28
C ALA A 28 2.96 3.48 -1.92
N GLU A 29 3.12 3.60 -3.24
CA GLU A 29 4.04 2.77 -4.03
C GLU A 29 5.23 3.59 -4.52
N THR A 30 6.44 3.14 -4.18
CA THR A 30 7.69 3.69 -4.69
C THR A 30 8.44 2.63 -5.49
N LYS A 31 9.63 2.99 -5.99
CA LYS A 31 10.55 2.04 -6.62
C LYS A 31 11.09 1.02 -5.61
N ASP A 32 11.23 1.41 -4.36
CA ASP A 32 11.93 0.65 -3.33
C ASP A 32 10.98 -0.11 -2.39
N TYR A 33 9.75 0.37 -2.22
CA TYR A 33 8.79 -0.23 -1.32
C TYR A 33 7.33 -0.02 -1.74
N VAL A 34 6.45 -0.79 -1.12
CA VAL A 34 5.00 -0.60 -1.12
C VAL A 34 4.54 -0.51 0.33
N ALA A 35 3.74 0.50 0.65
CA ALA A 35 3.13 0.64 1.97
C ALA A 35 1.61 0.73 1.84
N ILE A 36 0.88 0.23 2.84
CA ILE A 36 -0.56 0.40 2.96
C ILE A 36 -0.94 0.84 4.37
N ALA A 37 -1.78 1.87 4.49
CA ALA A 37 -2.27 2.41 5.75
C ALA A 37 -3.72 2.89 5.64
N SER A 38 -4.42 3.05 6.78
CA SER A 38 -5.79 3.61 6.75
C SER A 38 -5.79 5.08 6.31
N GLU A 39 -4.69 5.80 6.57
CA GLU A 39 -4.56 7.24 6.40
C GLU A 39 -3.18 7.58 5.84
N PHE A 40 -3.11 8.59 4.97
CA PHE A 40 -1.84 9.03 4.40
C PHE A 40 -0.86 9.56 5.45
N GLN A 41 -1.36 10.23 6.50
CA GLN A 41 -0.54 10.81 7.56
C GLN A 41 0.30 9.75 8.29
N ALA A 42 -0.20 8.53 8.43
CA ALA A 42 0.55 7.43 9.03
C ALA A 42 1.83 7.06 8.24
N MET A 43 1.92 7.48 6.97
CA MET A 43 3.04 7.21 6.08
C MET A 43 4.00 8.40 5.90
N ALA A 44 3.72 9.55 6.53
CA ALA A 44 4.46 10.79 6.30
C ALA A 44 5.97 10.71 6.63
N HIS A 45 6.37 9.75 7.46
CA HIS A 45 7.76 9.51 7.85
C HIS A 45 8.49 8.52 6.94
N LEU A 46 7.81 7.93 5.96
CA LEU A 46 8.44 6.98 5.05
C LEU A 46 9.38 7.71 4.07
N PRO A 47 10.57 7.13 3.76
CA PRO A 47 11.51 7.74 2.84
C PRO A 47 10.87 8.01 1.47
N ASP A 48 11.06 9.22 0.93
CA ASP A 48 10.56 9.60 -0.40
C ASP A 48 9.05 9.38 -0.65
N VAL A 49 8.22 9.30 0.41
CA VAL A 49 6.76 9.07 0.27
C VAL A 49 6.07 10.17 -0.55
N ASN A 50 6.61 11.38 -0.55
CA ASN A 50 6.14 12.49 -1.37
C ASN A 50 6.33 12.28 -2.89
N LYS A 51 7.17 11.32 -3.29
CA LYS A 51 7.37 10.91 -4.69
C LYS A 51 6.63 9.60 -5.01
N ALA A 52 5.92 9.02 -4.05
CA ALA A 52 5.20 7.78 -4.24
C ALA A 52 3.98 7.97 -5.16
N ASN A 53 3.61 6.92 -5.89
CA ASN A 53 2.28 6.81 -6.47
C ASN A 53 1.30 6.48 -5.33
N ILE A 54 0.39 7.39 -5.03
CA ILE A 54 -0.53 7.29 -3.90
C ILE A 54 -1.95 7.09 -4.42
N TYR A 55 -2.61 6.02 -3.98
CA TYR A 55 -3.96 5.70 -4.42
C TYR A 55 -4.70 4.82 -3.42
N GLU A 56 -6.02 4.79 -3.50
CA GLU A 56 -6.82 3.77 -2.81
C GLU A 56 -6.92 2.49 -3.66
N PRO A 57 -6.71 1.29 -3.10
CA PRO A 57 -6.96 0.05 -3.82
C PRO A 57 -8.45 -0.10 -4.13
N LYS A 58 -8.75 -0.57 -5.35
CA LYS A 58 -10.12 -0.86 -5.77
C LYS A 58 -10.69 -2.03 -4.96
N PRO A 59 -11.99 -1.99 -4.62
CA PRO A 59 -12.68 -3.11 -3.97
C PRO A 59 -12.62 -4.38 -4.82
N GLY A 60 -12.38 -5.54 -4.20
CA GLY A 60 -12.38 -6.84 -4.89
C GLY A 60 -11.21 -7.09 -5.85
N VAL A 61 -10.26 -6.17 -5.96
CA VAL A 61 -9.09 -6.30 -6.84
C VAL A 61 -7.86 -6.72 -6.03
N VAL A 62 -7.17 -7.76 -6.50
CA VAL A 62 -5.88 -8.19 -5.93
C VAL A 62 -4.76 -7.37 -6.56
N TYR A 63 -3.97 -6.75 -5.71
CA TYR A 63 -2.71 -6.10 -6.07
C TYR A 63 -1.57 -6.96 -5.55
N SER A 64 -0.52 -7.16 -6.34
CA SER A 64 0.61 -8.01 -5.99
C SER A 64 1.93 -7.42 -6.47
N TRP A 65 2.96 -7.53 -5.65
CA TRP A 65 4.30 -7.05 -5.91
C TRP A 65 5.33 -8.12 -5.54
N GLY A 66 6.38 -8.26 -6.34
CA GLY A 66 7.31 -9.38 -6.26
C GLY A 66 6.92 -10.50 -7.22
N SER A 67 7.83 -11.46 -7.40
CA SER A 67 7.67 -12.64 -8.26
C SER A 67 7.13 -13.83 -7.46
#